data_AF-A0A433UAH6-F1
#
_entry.id   AF-A0A433UAH6-F1
#
_cell.length_a   1.000
_cell.length_b   1.000
_cell.length_c   1.000
_cell.angle_alpha   90.00
_cell.angle_beta   90.00
_cell.angle_gamma   90.00
#
_symmetry.space_group_name_H-M   'P 1'
#
loop_
_entity.id
_entity.type
_entity.pdbx_description
1 polymer ?
#
loop_
_entity_poly.entity_id
_entity_poly.type
_entity_poly.pdbx_seq_one_letter_code
_entity_poly.pdbx_strand_id
1 'polypeptide(L)'
;EFLHLSQVGTKASSVLNYCIAQLSDFKTWESAPTLLKNLLLNGTKKLETLFIQSADVHCVLASNLLSVLCSLMKSPISDNLNSLLVSGFKSVYNVIKLISKFWDQDMILAPALQYFAEIVKNLSQQESQTFIPALLQSDKCTDFLESTFENPSSKMFSHCLVIVVWLSANGQLYEGKHFVTIRSQFLMNYLATCCRPYMFLILQLLKYALSAMIEKRTMCGACHFFKSCQDFIPSKIFCQSELRQIYGYLQQYVSQEDSSLRFEAMECIHKLVGSGSDLGHFVLQHSWNLTMFESLSSRVENGLQDFELNFYALFSTQSQSPLWSSTSVNSFLMGLLNSSFTAEQQEKAMAIIKKIKDSQVKVDKYLLETVDACLQDYEDW
;
A
#
# COMPACT_ATOMS: atom_id res chain seq x y z
N GLU A 1 17.32 46.12 -2.56
CA GLU A 1 17.75 44.96 -1.75
C GLU A 1 17.08 43.65 -2.19
N PHE A 2 15.75 43.57 -2.25
CA PHE A 2 14.97 42.39 -2.71
C PHE A 2 15.36 41.86 -4.10
N LEU A 3 15.46 42.73 -5.12
CA LEU A 3 15.91 42.37 -6.47
C LEU A 3 17.35 41.85 -6.52
N HIS A 4 18.21 42.32 -5.61
CA HIS A 4 19.59 41.83 -5.53
C HIS A 4 19.65 40.45 -4.87
N LEU A 5 18.88 40.20 -3.81
CA LEU A 5 18.79 38.89 -3.17
C LEU A 5 18.21 37.81 -4.10
N SER A 6 17.21 38.15 -4.91
CA SER A 6 16.63 37.21 -5.87
C SER A 6 17.57 36.87 -7.04
N GLN A 7 18.28 37.87 -7.58
CA GLN A 7 19.27 37.66 -8.65
C GLN A 7 20.51 36.91 -8.14
N VAL A 8 20.97 37.22 -6.93
CA VAL A 8 22.08 36.51 -6.28
C VAL A 8 21.68 35.06 -5.97
N GLY A 9 20.47 34.82 -5.46
CA GLY A 9 19.95 33.48 -5.21
C GLY A 9 19.87 32.64 -6.49
N THR A 10 19.38 33.22 -7.60
CA THR A 10 19.27 32.52 -8.89
C THR A 10 20.64 32.16 -9.47
N LYS A 11 21.61 33.08 -9.40
CA LYS A 11 22.99 32.82 -9.84
C LYS A 11 23.68 31.78 -8.94
N ALA A 12 23.52 31.88 -7.63
CA ALA A 12 24.07 30.92 -6.68
C ALA A 12 23.51 29.50 -6.93
N SER A 13 22.20 29.37 -7.13
CA SER A 13 21.58 28.08 -7.45
C SER A 13 22.03 27.52 -8.79
N SER A 14 22.21 28.37 -9.80
CA SER A 14 22.73 27.95 -11.11
C SER A 14 24.15 27.38 -11.00
N VAL A 15 25.02 28.05 -10.23
CA VAL A 15 26.39 27.59 -9.97
C VAL A 15 26.37 26.27 -9.19
N LEU A 16 25.54 26.15 -8.16
CA LEU A 16 25.46 24.92 -7.36
C LEU A 16 24.89 23.74 -8.16
N ASN A 17 23.84 23.96 -8.96
CA ASN A 17 23.31 22.93 -9.87
C ASN A 17 24.35 22.51 -10.92
N TYR A 18 25.13 23.45 -11.45
CA TYR A 18 26.25 23.13 -12.33
C TYR A 18 27.31 22.28 -11.61
N CYS A 19 27.67 22.64 -10.37
CA CYS A 19 28.58 21.84 -9.56
C CYS A 19 28.04 20.43 -9.30
N ILE A 20 26.74 20.27 -9.01
CA ILE A 20 26.12 18.96 -8.81
C ILE A 20 26.20 18.13 -10.10
N ALA A 21 25.90 18.72 -11.25
CA ALA A 21 26.00 18.02 -12.54
C ALA A 21 27.44 17.54 -12.79
N GLN A 22 28.43 18.42 -12.64
CA GLN A 22 29.85 18.08 -12.81
C GLN A 22 30.32 17.02 -11.80
N LEU A 23 29.87 17.11 -10.54
CA LEU A 23 30.20 16.14 -9.50
C LEU A 23 29.56 14.76 -9.75
N SER A 24 28.38 14.74 -10.37
CA SER A 24 27.70 13.49 -10.74
C SER A 24 28.49 12.71 -11.79
N ASP A 25 29.23 13.38 -12.67
CA ASP A 25 30.06 12.76 -13.71
C ASP A 25 31.25 11.98 -13.12
N PHE A 26 31.70 12.32 -11.91
CA PHE A 26 32.77 11.59 -11.20
C PHE A 26 32.30 10.26 -10.57
N LYS A 27 31.00 9.96 -10.64
CA LYS A 27 30.31 8.74 -10.15
C LYS A 27 30.40 8.46 -8.65
N THR A 28 31.45 8.87 -7.95
CA THR A 28 31.61 8.74 -6.50
C THR A 28 32.04 10.06 -5.88
N TRP A 29 31.59 10.32 -4.64
CA TRP A 29 31.97 11.53 -3.91
C TRP A 29 33.49 11.58 -3.72
N GLU A 30 34.15 10.48 -3.42
CA GLU A 30 35.57 10.43 -3.08
C GLU A 30 36.48 10.95 -4.21
N SER A 31 36.16 10.63 -5.46
CA SER A 31 36.93 11.01 -6.65
C SER A 31 36.75 12.48 -7.08
N ALA A 32 35.74 13.16 -6.54
CA ALA A 32 35.46 14.55 -6.90
C ALA A 32 36.49 15.55 -6.34
N PRO A 33 36.83 16.63 -7.09
CA PRO A 33 37.72 17.69 -6.63
C PRO A 33 37.27 18.34 -5.31
N THR A 34 38.20 18.48 -4.36
CA THR A 34 37.96 19.10 -3.03
C THR A 34 37.36 20.50 -3.11
N LEU A 35 37.74 21.28 -4.14
CA LEU A 35 37.18 22.62 -4.35
C LEU A 35 35.68 22.58 -4.67
N LEU A 36 35.25 21.65 -5.54
CA LEU A 36 33.84 21.48 -5.90
C LEU A 36 33.02 20.95 -4.72
N LYS A 37 33.58 20.02 -3.94
CA LYS A 37 32.99 19.57 -2.67
C LYS A 37 32.76 20.74 -1.72
N ASN A 38 33.81 21.52 -1.43
CA ASN A 38 33.74 22.64 -0.51
C ASN A 38 32.81 23.75 -1.00
N LEU A 39 32.76 24.00 -2.31
CA LEU A 39 31.83 24.97 -2.91
C LEU A 39 30.38 24.52 -2.75
N LEU A 40 30.10 23.25 -3.01
CA LEU A 40 28.79 22.66 -2.80
C LEU A 40 28.38 22.74 -1.32
N LEU A 41 29.22 22.25 -0.41
CA LEU A 41 28.96 22.21 1.03
C LEU A 41 28.71 23.60 1.65
N ASN A 42 29.59 24.55 1.35
CA ASN A 42 29.47 25.90 1.91
C ASN A 42 28.37 26.71 1.22
N GLY A 43 28.13 26.48 -0.07
CA GLY A 43 27.09 27.14 -0.83
C GLY A 43 25.69 26.70 -0.42
N THR A 44 25.46 25.39 -0.26
CA THR A 44 24.17 24.86 0.22
C THR A 44 23.89 25.32 1.64
N LYS A 45 24.85 25.24 2.57
CA LYS A 45 24.68 25.69 3.96
C LYS A 45 24.36 27.19 4.08
N LYS A 46 24.96 28.03 3.23
CA LYS A 46 24.66 29.46 3.18
C LYS A 46 23.24 29.73 2.65
N LEU A 47 22.82 29.06 1.58
CA LEU A 47 21.46 29.19 1.07
C LEU A 47 20.42 28.66 2.06
N GLU A 48 20.69 27.55 2.75
CA GLU A 48 19.85 27.01 3.80
C GLU A 48 19.71 27.99 4.98
N THR A 49 20.80 28.61 5.42
CA THR A 49 20.78 29.62 6.49
C THR A 49 19.90 30.81 6.09
N LEU A 50 20.05 31.31 4.85
CA LEU A 50 19.23 32.41 4.33
C LEU A 50 17.75 32.02 4.23
N PHE A 51 17.46 30.79 3.87
CA PHE A 51 16.11 30.25 3.81
C PHE A 51 15.45 30.17 5.20
N ILE A 52 16.16 29.62 6.19
CA ILE A 52 15.68 29.51 7.58
C ILE A 52 15.47 30.90 8.22
N GLN A 53 16.34 31.87 7.91
CA GLN A 53 16.29 33.22 8.49
C GLN A 53 15.24 34.13 7.83
N SER A 54 14.73 33.80 6.65
CA SER A 54 13.67 34.60 6.02
C SER A 54 12.33 34.40 6.74
N ALA A 55 11.96 35.38 7.58
CA ALA A 55 10.72 35.37 8.36
C ALA A 55 9.47 35.32 7.48
N ASP A 56 9.56 35.90 6.28
CA ASP A 56 8.62 35.76 5.19
C ASP A 56 9.31 35.03 4.05
N VAL A 57 8.97 33.77 3.84
CA VAL A 57 9.64 32.97 2.82
C VAL A 57 9.46 33.61 1.43
N HIS A 58 10.56 34.10 0.87
CA HIS A 58 10.58 34.66 -0.47
C HIS A 58 10.47 33.53 -1.50
N CYS A 59 9.37 33.49 -2.25
CA CYS A 59 9.03 32.43 -3.20
C CYS A 59 10.19 32.07 -4.14
N VAL A 60 10.93 33.08 -4.61
CA VAL A 60 12.10 32.91 -5.50
C VAL A 60 13.28 32.26 -4.77
N LEU A 61 13.58 32.64 -3.54
CA LEU A 61 14.69 32.07 -2.76
C LEU A 61 14.39 30.62 -2.35
N ALA A 62 13.13 30.35 -1.97
CA ALA A 62 12.66 29.00 -1.67
C ALA A 62 12.75 28.09 -2.89
N SER A 63 12.22 28.53 -4.03
CA SER A 63 12.28 27.77 -5.29
C SER A 63 13.73 27.47 -5.71
N ASN A 64 14.61 28.47 -5.57
CA ASN A 64 16.04 28.34 -5.88
C ASN A 64 16.78 27.36 -4.95
N LEU A 65 16.51 27.37 -3.63
CA LEU A 65 17.10 26.41 -2.70
C LEU A 65 16.55 25.00 -2.94
N LEU A 66 15.22 24.88 -3.07
CA LEU A 66 14.56 23.59 -3.32
C LEU A 66 15.06 22.93 -4.60
N SER A 67 15.28 23.72 -5.67
CA SER A 67 15.88 23.22 -6.91
C SER A 67 17.27 22.59 -6.67
N VAL A 68 18.15 23.29 -5.93
CA VAL A 68 19.50 22.78 -5.63
C VAL A 68 19.44 21.52 -4.77
N LEU A 69 18.59 21.52 -3.74
CA LEU A 69 18.43 20.38 -2.86
C LEU A 69 17.86 19.16 -3.60
N CYS A 70 16.85 19.36 -4.45
CA CYS A 70 16.30 18.30 -5.30
C CYS A 70 17.34 17.73 -6.29
N SER A 71 18.16 18.58 -6.90
CA SER A 71 19.25 18.14 -7.78
C SER A 71 20.29 17.31 -7.01
N LEU A 72 20.59 17.72 -5.78
CA LEU A 72 21.55 17.03 -4.93
C LEU A 72 21.08 15.63 -4.54
N MET A 73 19.81 15.50 -4.14
CA MET A 73 19.21 14.21 -3.77
C MET A 73 19.15 13.21 -4.92
N LYS A 74 19.06 13.69 -6.16
CA LYS A 74 19.04 12.83 -7.36
C LYS A 74 20.44 12.45 -7.86
N SER A 75 21.48 13.07 -7.32
CA SER A 75 22.85 12.85 -7.76
C SER A 75 23.43 11.58 -7.11
N PRO A 76 24.25 10.79 -7.82
CA PRO A 76 24.93 9.61 -7.24
C PRO A 76 25.90 9.94 -6.09
N ILE A 77 26.17 11.23 -5.85
CA ILE A 77 27.00 11.67 -4.72
C ILE A 77 26.20 11.89 -3.42
N SER A 78 24.87 11.73 -3.45
CA SER A 78 23.95 11.95 -2.32
C SER A 78 24.26 11.09 -1.11
N ASP A 79 24.71 9.85 -1.33
CA ASP A 79 24.88 8.85 -0.26
C ASP A 79 25.93 9.29 0.78
N ASN A 80 26.94 10.05 0.36
CA ASN A 80 27.98 10.61 1.22
C ASN A 80 27.62 11.98 1.83
N LEU A 81 26.48 12.54 1.42
CA LEU A 81 25.96 13.83 1.87
C LEU A 81 24.77 13.70 2.79
N ASN A 82 24.32 12.48 3.07
CA ASN A 82 23.27 12.20 4.05
C ASN A 82 23.57 12.83 5.41
N SER A 83 24.84 12.91 5.84
CA SER A 83 25.21 13.61 7.10
C SER A 83 24.97 15.14 7.07
N LEU A 84 25.00 15.78 5.89
CA LEU A 84 24.64 17.18 5.72
C LEU A 84 23.14 17.38 5.57
N LEU A 85 22.46 16.48 4.89
CA LEU A 85 21.00 16.50 4.70
C LEU A 85 20.24 16.15 5.98
N VAL A 86 20.80 15.31 6.86
CA VAL A 86 20.25 14.92 8.17
C VAL A 86 20.41 16.01 9.23
N SER A 87 21.31 16.99 9.03
CA SER A 87 21.23 18.26 9.78
C SER A 87 19.99 19.11 9.39
N GLY A 88 19.25 18.66 8.37
CA GLY A 88 18.12 19.31 7.71
C GLY A 88 16.75 19.16 8.37
N PHE A 89 16.66 18.82 9.66
CA PHE A 89 15.39 18.90 10.40
C PHE A 89 14.74 20.28 10.26
N LYS A 90 15.51 21.36 10.37
CA LYS A 90 15.00 22.74 10.22
C LYS A 90 14.52 23.03 8.80
N SER A 91 15.21 22.51 7.79
CA SER A 91 14.83 22.67 6.39
C SER A 91 13.57 21.88 6.04
N VAL A 92 13.45 20.62 6.49
CA VAL A 92 12.23 19.83 6.33
C VAL A 92 11.04 20.52 7.00
N TYR A 93 11.20 21.02 8.23
CA TYR A 93 10.15 21.78 8.92
C TYR A 93 9.72 23.04 8.14
N ASN A 94 10.67 23.80 7.59
CA ASN A 94 10.33 24.97 6.79
C ASN A 94 9.69 24.61 5.45
N VAL A 95 10.05 23.46 4.85
CA VAL A 95 9.34 22.95 3.67
C VAL A 95 7.92 22.51 4.00
N ILE A 96 7.70 21.85 5.14
CA ILE A 96 6.35 21.53 5.62
C ILE A 96 5.53 22.82 5.81
N LYS A 97 6.12 23.86 6.42
CA LYS A 97 5.47 25.18 6.52
C LYS A 97 5.16 25.80 5.17
N LEU A 98 6.03 25.62 4.17
CA LEU A 98 5.79 26.10 2.81
C LEU A 98 4.59 25.41 2.16
N ILE A 99 4.51 24.09 2.29
CA ILE A 99 3.38 23.30 1.79
C ILE A 99 2.08 23.81 2.42
N SER A 100 2.06 24.01 3.74
CA SER A 100 0.87 24.50 4.46
C SER A 100 0.51 25.95 4.12
N LYS A 101 1.49 26.82 3.83
CA LYS A 101 1.27 28.26 3.56
C LYS A 101 0.92 28.56 2.09
N PHE A 102 1.47 27.81 1.14
CA PHE A 102 1.41 28.10 -0.30
C PHE A 102 0.80 26.95 -1.12
N TRP A 103 -0.20 26.28 -0.56
CA TRP A 103 -0.92 25.15 -1.18
C TRP A 103 -1.65 25.51 -2.49
N ASP A 104 -1.83 26.79 -2.79
CA ASP A 104 -2.47 27.34 -3.99
C ASP A 104 -1.46 27.88 -5.03
N GLN A 105 -0.15 27.80 -4.76
CA GLN A 105 0.89 28.35 -5.62
C GLN A 105 1.85 27.28 -6.16
N ASP A 106 1.53 26.76 -7.36
CA ASP A 106 2.29 25.71 -8.05
C ASP A 106 3.81 25.96 -8.12
N MET A 107 4.23 27.22 -8.31
CA MET A 107 5.65 27.58 -8.44
C MET A 107 6.50 27.26 -7.21
N ILE A 108 5.88 27.19 -6.03
CA ILE A 108 6.53 26.89 -4.75
C ILE A 108 6.16 25.48 -4.31
N LEU A 109 4.89 25.12 -4.50
CA LEU A 109 4.34 23.86 -4.03
C LEU A 109 4.94 22.65 -4.74
N ALA A 110 5.08 22.68 -6.06
CA ALA A 110 5.67 21.58 -6.82
C ALA A 110 7.10 21.23 -6.38
N PRO A 111 8.06 22.19 -6.30
CA PRO A 111 9.41 21.90 -5.82
C PRO A 111 9.45 21.56 -4.32
N ALA A 112 8.54 22.09 -3.50
CA ALA A 112 8.43 21.74 -2.08
C ALA A 112 7.99 20.29 -1.88
N LEU A 113 6.95 19.85 -2.60
CA LEU A 113 6.47 18.47 -2.61
C LEU A 113 7.52 17.52 -3.18
N GLN A 114 8.22 17.92 -4.25
CA GLN A 114 9.30 17.12 -4.83
C GLN A 114 10.43 16.88 -3.81
N TYR A 115 10.89 17.91 -3.12
CA TYR A 115 11.91 17.78 -2.09
C TYR A 115 11.43 16.89 -0.94
N PHE A 116 10.22 17.14 -0.44
CA PHE A 116 9.67 16.38 0.67
C PHE A 116 9.48 14.90 0.31
N ALA A 117 8.95 14.59 -0.88
CA ALA A 117 8.82 13.23 -1.41
C ALA A 117 10.16 12.49 -1.51
N GLU A 118 11.27 13.20 -1.75
CA GLU A 118 12.60 12.58 -1.82
C GLU A 118 13.20 12.33 -0.43
N ILE A 119 12.88 13.18 0.54
CA ILE A 119 13.35 13.02 1.91
C ILE A 119 12.62 11.90 2.65
N VAL A 120 11.30 11.81 2.51
CA VAL A 120 10.49 10.84 3.27
C VAL A 120 10.87 9.38 3.02
N LYS A 121 11.53 9.08 1.88
CA LYS A 121 12.06 7.75 1.57
C LYS A 121 13.20 7.31 2.49
N ASN A 122 13.92 8.28 3.06
CA ASN A 122 15.14 8.07 3.83
C ASN A 122 14.98 8.39 5.32
N LEU A 123 13.79 8.84 5.74
CA LEU A 123 13.52 9.14 7.14
C LEU A 123 13.43 7.85 7.96
N SER A 124 14.10 7.85 9.12
CA SER A 124 13.87 6.85 10.16
C SER A 124 12.46 6.97 10.75
N GLN A 125 12.05 5.95 11.51
CA GLN A 125 10.75 5.96 12.19
C GLN A 125 10.66 7.10 13.22
N GLN A 126 11.73 7.38 13.97
CA GLN A 126 11.78 8.47 14.95
C GLN A 126 11.70 9.86 14.30
N GLU A 127 12.38 10.05 13.17
CA GLU A 127 12.28 11.27 12.36
C GLU A 127 10.87 11.45 11.81
N SER A 128 10.29 10.38 11.27
CA SER A 128 8.92 10.40 10.75
C SER A 128 7.94 10.84 11.82
N GLN A 129 8.13 10.37 13.06
CA GLN A 129 7.28 10.75 14.18
C GLN A 129 7.28 12.26 14.51
N THR A 130 8.36 12.94 14.14
CA THR A 130 8.57 14.36 14.40
C THR A 130 7.90 15.24 13.33
N PHE A 131 7.88 14.78 12.07
CA PHE A 131 7.37 15.55 10.93
C PHE A 131 5.89 15.32 10.62
N ILE A 132 5.36 14.12 10.86
CA ILE A 132 3.95 13.80 10.57
C ILE A 132 2.99 14.76 11.27
N PRO A 133 3.12 15.06 12.59
CA PRO A 133 2.23 16.00 13.25
C PRO A 133 2.27 17.41 12.66
N ALA A 134 3.43 17.84 12.16
CA ALA A 134 3.60 19.18 11.59
C ALA A 134 2.94 19.31 10.22
N LEU A 135 2.94 18.24 9.43
CA LEU A 135 2.24 18.18 8.16
C LEU A 135 0.71 18.10 8.38
N LEU A 136 0.28 17.25 9.31
CA LEU A 136 -1.15 17.05 9.64
C LEU A 136 -1.74 18.14 10.56
N GLN A 137 -0.98 19.19 10.88
CA GLN A 137 -1.50 20.34 11.63
C GLN A 137 -2.40 21.26 10.79
N SER A 138 -2.37 21.13 9.45
CA SER A 138 -3.12 21.97 8.52
C SER A 138 -4.10 21.11 7.72
N ASP A 139 -5.39 21.25 7.98
CA ASP A 139 -6.47 20.55 7.23
C ASP A 139 -6.37 20.81 5.72
N LYS A 140 -5.90 22.01 5.33
CA LYS A 140 -5.65 22.34 3.92
C LYS A 140 -4.59 21.48 3.25
N CYS A 141 -3.62 20.96 4.02
CA CYS A 141 -2.58 20.10 3.46
C CYS A 141 -3.13 18.69 3.20
N THR A 142 -3.98 18.18 4.10
CA THR A 142 -4.67 16.90 3.90
C THR A 142 -5.65 17.00 2.74
N ASP A 143 -6.46 18.06 2.68
CA ASP A 143 -7.40 18.32 1.58
C ASP A 143 -6.68 18.44 0.24
N PHE A 144 -5.53 19.12 0.20
CA PHE A 144 -4.71 19.23 -1.01
C PHE A 144 -4.18 17.87 -1.45
N LEU A 145 -3.60 17.09 -0.52
CA LEU A 145 -3.09 15.75 -0.83
C LEU A 145 -4.21 14.87 -1.37
N GLU A 146 -5.41 14.90 -0.77
CA GLU A 146 -6.59 14.18 -1.24
C GLU A 146 -7.07 14.66 -2.61
N SER A 147 -7.17 15.98 -2.84
CA SER A 147 -7.61 16.56 -4.12
C SER A 147 -6.66 16.23 -5.28
N THR A 148 -5.38 15.96 -5.00
CA THR A 148 -4.44 15.51 -6.03
C THR A 148 -4.82 14.12 -6.56
N PHE A 149 -5.57 13.33 -5.78
CA PHE A 149 -6.18 12.07 -6.20
C PHE A 149 -7.51 12.26 -6.96
N GLU A 150 -7.98 13.48 -7.17
CA GLU A 150 -9.10 13.73 -8.08
C GLU A 150 -8.62 14.06 -9.50
N ASN A 151 -7.37 14.51 -9.64
CA ASN A 151 -6.76 14.87 -10.93
C ASN A 151 -5.38 14.20 -11.14
N PRO A 152 -5.35 12.95 -11.67
CA PRO A 152 -4.13 12.18 -11.94
C PRO A 152 -3.12 12.87 -12.85
N SER A 153 -3.61 13.72 -13.74
CA SER A 153 -2.79 14.37 -14.76
C SER A 153 -1.92 15.50 -14.21
N SER A 154 -2.09 15.82 -12.91
CA SER A 154 -1.27 16.82 -12.22
C SER A 154 0.20 16.42 -12.20
N LYS A 155 1.08 17.38 -12.53
CA LYS A 155 2.54 17.21 -12.46
C LYS A 155 3.04 16.92 -11.03
N MET A 156 2.21 17.18 -10.02
CA MET A 156 2.53 16.96 -8.60
C MET A 156 2.09 15.59 -8.09
N PHE A 157 1.29 14.85 -8.86
CA PHE A 157 0.68 13.59 -8.44
C PHE A 157 1.71 12.58 -7.90
N SER A 158 2.82 12.37 -8.62
CA SER A 158 3.84 11.42 -8.19
C SER A 158 4.48 11.77 -6.84
N HIS A 159 4.62 13.06 -6.54
CA HIS A 159 5.20 13.52 -5.29
C HIS A 159 4.20 13.38 -4.14
N CYS A 160 2.95 13.77 -4.37
CA CYS A 160 1.85 13.55 -3.42
C CYS A 160 1.68 12.06 -3.11
N LEU A 161 1.73 11.18 -4.11
CA LEU A 161 1.60 9.75 -3.93
C LEU A 161 2.67 9.19 -2.98
N VAL A 162 3.94 9.56 -3.16
CA VAL A 162 5.03 9.13 -2.26
C VAL A 162 4.80 9.62 -0.83
N ILE A 163 4.37 10.87 -0.67
CA ILE A 163 4.09 11.45 0.64
C ILE A 163 2.93 10.72 1.33
N VAL A 164 1.85 10.41 0.60
CA VAL A 164 0.70 9.69 1.17
C VAL A 164 1.04 8.23 1.50
N VAL A 165 1.88 7.57 0.71
CA VAL A 165 2.41 6.23 1.04
C VAL A 165 3.19 6.28 2.36
N TRP A 166 4.09 7.25 2.50
CA TRP A 166 4.86 7.44 3.72
C TRP A 166 3.97 7.76 4.94
N LEU A 167 2.98 8.64 4.78
CA LEU A 167 1.98 8.94 5.82
C LEU A 167 1.18 7.70 6.20
N SER A 168 0.79 6.87 5.25
CA SER A 168 0.03 5.64 5.51
C SER A 168 0.88 4.60 6.25
N ALA A 169 2.17 4.53 5.94
CA ALA A 169 3.12 3.61 6.58
C ALA A 169 3.46 4.00 8.02
N ASN A 170 3.60 5.30 8.30
CA ASN A 170 4.14 5.80 9.58
C ASN A 170 3.10 6.53 10.44
N GLY A 171 1.93 6.84 9.88
CA GLY A 171 0.89 7.67 10.49
C GLY A 171 -0.04 6.93 11.45
N GLN A 172 -0.04 5.60 11.46
CA GLN A 172 -1.01 4.77 12.21
C GLN A 172 -1.03 5.09 13.71
N LEU A 173 0.10 5.52 14.29
CA LEU A 173 0.22 5.85 15.71
C LEU A 173 -0.41 7.22 16.11
N TYR A 174 -0.87 8.02 15.14
CA TYR A 174 -1.38 9.37 15.37
C TYR A 174 -2.90 9.38 15.50
N GLU A 175 -3.41 8.92 16.64
CA GLU A 175 -4.83 9.01 16.98
C GLU A 175 -5.28 10.49 17.09
N GLY A 176 -6.25 10.92 16.27
CA GLY A 176 -7.02 12.14 16.51
C GLY A 176 -6.85 13.32 15.56
N LYS A 177 -6.18 13.19 14.41
CA LYS A 177 -6.21 14.20 13.33
C LYS A 177 -6.55 13.55 12.00
N HIS A 178 -7.18 14.31 11.09
CA HIS A 178 -7.62 13.87 9.77
C HIS A 178 -6.51 13.08 9.07
N PHE A 179 -6.68 11.75 9.03
CA PHE A 179 -5.85 10.91 8.19
C PHE A 179 -6.13 11.30 6.75
N VAL A 180 -5.11 11.33 5.89
CA VAL A 180 -5.32 11.45 4.44
C VAL A 180 -6.11 10.21 4.01
N THR A 181 -7.40 10.39 3.81
CA THR A 181 -8.33 9.35 3.42
C THR A 181 -8.51 9.40 1.92
N ILE A 182 -7.68 8.64 1.20
CA ILE A 182 -7.91 8.51 -0.24
C ILE A 182 -9.15 7.63 -0.43
N ARG A 183 -10.20 8.20 -1.04
CA ARG A 183 -11.41 7.43 -1.37
C ARG A 183 -11.04 6.29 -2.32
N SER A 184 -11.63 5.13 -2.07
CA SER A 184 -11.42 3.92 -2.86
C SER A 184 -11.65 4.13 -4.36
N GLN A 185 -12.70 4.86 -4.73
CA GLN A 185 -13.05 5.19 -6.12
C GLN A 185 -11.92 5.91 -6.86
N PHE A 186 -11.18 6.79 -6.18
CA PHE A 186 -10.09 7.52 -6.82
C PHE A 186 -8.96 6.56 -7.15
N LEU A 187 -8.44 5.82 -6.16
CA LEU A 187 -7.43 4.76 -6.35
C LEU A 187 -7.83 3.77 -7.47
N MET A 188 -9.12 3.48 -7.62
CA MET A 188 -9.64 2.63 -8.70
C MET A 188 -9.58 3.27 -10.08
N ASN A 189 -10.01 4.52 -10.19
CA ASN A 189 -9.87 5.27 -11.43
C ASN A 189 -8.40 5.35 -11.85
N TYR A 190 -7.45 5.51 -10.92
CA TYR A 190 -6.00 5.50 -11.20
C TYR A 190 -5.49 4.18 -11.77
N LEU A 191 -5.90 3.08 -11.17
CA LEU A 191 -5.57 1.75 -11.65
C LEU A 191 -6.04 1.57 -13.10
N ALA A 192 -7.21 2.12 -13.43
CA ALA A 192 -7.81 2.04 -14.75
C ALA A 192 -7.19 2.98 -15.80
N THR A 193 -6.78 4.19 -15.43
CA THR A 193 -6.48 5.29 -16.38
C THR A 193 -5.00 5.53 -16.68
N CYS A 194 -4.11 4.53 -16.51
CA CYS A 194 -2.65 4.59 -16.67
C CYS A 194 -1.90 4.98 -15.39
N CYS A 195 -1.11 4.04 -14.81
CA CYS A 195 0.05 4.35 -13.95
C CYS A 195 0.94 3.11 -13.67
N ARG A 196 1.41 2.37 -14.70
CA ARG A 196 2.43 1.32 -14.49
C ARG A 196 3.66 1.76 -13.66
N PRO A 197 4.25 2.96 -13.87
CA PRO A 197 5.41 3.37 -13.07
C PRO A 197 5.12 3.60 -11.58
N TYR A 198 3.85 3.70 -11.18
CA TYR A 198 3.46 3.97 -9.79
C TYR A 198 2.71 2.80 -9.13
N MET A 199 2.57 1.68 -9.84
CA MET A 199 1.79 0.53 -9.38
C MET A 199 2.29 -0.04 -8.06
N PHE A 200 3.61 -0.06 -7.85
CA PHE A 200 4.23 -0.47 -6.59
C PHE A 200 3.76 0.39 -5.40
N LEU A 201 3.72 1.72 -5.57
CA LEU A 201 3.27 2.64 -4.51
C LEU A 201 1.77 2.49 -4.24
N ILE A 202 0.98 2.26 -5.28
CA ILE A 202 -0.46 1.98 -5.15
C ILE A 202 -0.69 0.65 -4.38
N LEU A 203 0.11 -0.39 -4.66
CA LEU A 203 0.06 -1.65 -3.91
C LEU A 203 0.52 -1.50 -2.46
N GLN A 204 1.45 -0.59 -2.18
CA GLN A 204 1.82 -0.25 -0.80
C GLN A 204 0.68 0.47 -0.06
N LEU A 205 0.03 1.45 -0.69
CA LEU A 205 -1.18 2.08 -0.11
C LEU A 205 -2.25 1.05 0.19
N LEU A 206 -2.44 0.09 -0.71
CA LEU A 206 -3.35 -1.04 -0.50
C LEU A 206 -2.98 -1.87 0.71
N LYS A 207 -1.72 -2.27 0.83
CA LYS A 207 -1.22 -3.00 2.00
C LYS A 207 -1.47 -2.24 3.30
N TYR A 208 -1.19 -0.93 3.33
CA TYR A 208 -1.34 -0.12 4.54
C TYR A 208 -2.80 0.13 4.91
N ALA A 209 -3.65 0.39 3.91
CA ALA A 209 -5.09 0.48 4.09
C ALA A 209 -5.64 -0.82 4.68
N LEU A 210 -5.15 -1.97 4.19
CA LEU A 210 -5.49 -3.28 4.73
C LEU A 210 -5.01 -3.43 6.19
N SER A 211 -3.73 -3.22 6.47
CA SER A 211 -3.16 -3.42 7.83
C SER A 211 -3.83 -2.53 8.89
N ALA A 212 -4.26 -1.31 8.53
CA ALA A 212 -4.98 -0.42 9.43
C ALA A 212 -6.40 -0.91 9.80
N MET A 213 -6.96 -1.91 9.09
CA MET A 213 -8.29 -2.46 9.39
C MET A 213 -8.32 -3.39 10.62
N ILE A 214 -7.16 -3.86 11.08
CA ILE A 214 -7.07 -4.68 12.30
C ILE A 214 -7.51 -3.86 13.53
N GLU A 215 -7.43 -2.52 13.44
CA GLU A 215 -7.81 -1.57 14.50
C GLU A 215 -9.22 -0.99 14.31
N LYS A 216 -10.26 -1.84 14.35
CA LYS A 216 -11.70 -1.60 14.65
C LYS A 216 -12.48 -0.36 14.12
N ARG A 217 -11.89 0.68 13.49
CA ARG A 217 -12.56 1.97 13.18
C ARG A 217 -12.62 2.33 11.69
N THR A 218 -11.92 1.61 10.82
CA THR A 218 -11.85 1.87 9.35
C THR A 218 -12.24 0.65 8.50
N MET A 219 -12.90 -0.33 9.12
CA MET A 219 -13.07 -1.71 8.64
C MET A 219 -13.74 -1.85 7.25
N CYS A 220 -14.63 -0.94 6.81
CA CYS A 220 -15.31 -1.08 5.51
C CYS A 220 -14.52 -0.55 4.29
N GLY A 221 -13.46 0.23 4.47
CA GLY A 221 -12.86 1.01 3.37
C GLY A 221 -12.08 0.19 2.34
N ALA A 222 -11.23 -0.74 2.79
CA ALA A 222 -10.35 -1.47 1.88
C ALA A 222 -11.00 -2.71 1.28
N CYS A 223 -11.91 -3.40 1.99
CA CYS A 223 -12.70 -4.46 1.37
C CYS A 223 -13.72 -3.88 0.36
N HIS A 224 -14.31 -2.70 0.62
CA HIS A 224 -15.04 -1.96 -0.43
C HIS A 224 -14.13 -1.50 -1.57
N PHE A 225 -12.86 -1.15 -1.30
CA PHE A 225 -11.89 -0.89 -2.36
C PHE A 225 -11.66 -2.12 -3.23
N PHE A 226 -11.43 -3.30 -2.65
CA PHE A 226 -11.29 -4.53 -3.42
C PHE A 226 -12.57 -4.93 -4.13
N LYS A 227 -13.74 -4.76 -3.50
CA LYS A 227 -15.04 -4.89 -4.16
C LYS A 227 -15.16 -3.96 -5.37
N SER A 228 -14.64 -2.74 -5.26
CA SER A 228 -14.53 -1.80 -6.37
C SER A 228 -13.45 -2.22 -7.39
N CYS A 229 -12.38 -2.92 -6.97
CA CYS A 229 -11.41 -3.58 -7.85
C CYS A 229 -11.97 -4.77 -8.61
N GLN A 230 -13.05 -5.40 -8.13
CA GLN A 230 -13.55 -6.64 -8.70
C GLN A 230 -13.87 -6.50 -10.19
N ASP A 231 -14.38 -5.34 -10.62
CA ASP A 231 -14.71 -5.05 -12.02
C ASP A 231 -13.46 -4.82 -12.90
N PHE A 232 -12.30 -4.60 -12.27
CA PHE A 232 -11.04 -4.26 -12.92
C PHE A 232 -10.06 -5.43 -12.98
N ILE A 233 -10.25 -6.48 -12.19
CA ILE A 233 -9.44 -7.71 -12.26
C ILE A 233 -9.49 -8.33 -13.68
N PRO A 234 -10.66 -8.44 -14.36
CA PRO A 234 -10.73 -8.95 -15.73
C PRO A 234 -10.07 -8.04 -16.77
N SER A 235 -9.84 -6.76 -16.46
CA SER A 235 -9.38 -5.75 -17.42
C SER A 235 -7.86 -5.75 -17.67
N LYS A 236 -7.11 -6.73 -17.12
CA LYS A 236 -5.64 -6.89 -17.27
C LYS A 236 -4.82 -5.68 -16.77
N ILE A 237 -5.38 -4.84 -15.91
CA ILE A 237 -4.67 -3.72 -15.27
C ILE A 237 -3.48 -4.24 -14.45
N PHE A 238 -3.69 -5.32 -13.71
CA PHE A 238 -2.68 -5.95 -12.88
C PHE A 238 -1.93 -7.05 -13.66
N CYS A 239 -0.62 -7.08 -13.52
CA CYS A 239 0.17 -8.23 -13.95
C CYS A 239 0.11 -9.36 -12.91
N GLN A 240 0.56 -10.56 -13.30
CA GLN A 240 0.48 -11.75 -12.44
C GLN A 240 1.16 -11.56 -11.08
N SER A 241 2.32 -10.88 -11.00
CA SER A 241 3.00 -10.65 -9.72
C SER A 241 2.21 -9.73 -8.78
N GLU A 242 1.47 -8.76 -9.33
CA GLU A 242 0.67 -7.81 -8.55
C GLU A 242 -0.60 -8.50 -8.03
N LEU A 243 -1.25 -9.31 -8.87
CA LEU A 243 -2.38 -10.13 -8.44
C LEU A 243 -1.99 -11.13 -7.34
N ARG A 244 -0.77 -11.69 -7.38
CA ARG A 244 -0.24 -12.54 -6.30
C ARG A 244 -0.05 -11.78 -4.98
N GLN A 245 0.41 -10.53 -5.04
CA GLN A 245 0.55 -9.70 -3.84
C GLN A 245 -0.80 -9.32 -3.24
N ILE A 246 -1.75 -8.91 -4.09
CA ILE A 246 -3.14 -8.64 -3.69
C ILE A 246 -3.76 -9.87 -3.01
N TYR A 247 -3.59 -11.04 -3.62
CA TYR A 247 -4.03 -12.31 -3.03
C TYR A 247 -3.42 -12.55 -1.64
N GLY A 248 -2.10 -12.41 -1.51
CA GLY A 248 -1.41 -12.58 -0.23
C GLY A 248 -1.88 -11.60 0.86
N TYR A 249 -2.31 -10.40 0.49
CA TYR A 249 -2.91 -9.49 1.45
C TYR A 249 -4.34 -9.91 1.85
N LEU A 250 -5.17 -10.32 0.89
CA LEU A 250 -6.55 -10.76 1.15
C LEU A 250 -6.62 -12.00 2.04
N GLN A 251 -5.65 -12.92 1.94
CA GLN A 251 -5.59 -14.12 2.78
C GLN A 251 -5.65 -13.83 4.28
N GLN A 252 -5.05 -12.72 4.73
CA GLN A 252 -5.01 -12.34 6.14
C GLN A 252 -6.41 -12.03 6.70
N TYR A 253 -7.38 -11.75 5.82
CA TYR A 253 -8.75 -11.39 6.17
C TYR A 253 -9.72 -12.57 6.15
N VAL A 254 -9.34 -13.68 5.50
CA VAL A 254 -10.17 -14.90 5.39
C VAL A 254 -10.43 -15.53 6.76
N SER A 255 -9.52 -15.34 7.72
CA SER A 255 -9.63 -15.92 9.06
C SER A 255 -9.97 -14.90 10.15
N GLN A 256 -10.56 -13.77 9.81
CA GLN A 256 -10.93 -12.74 10.80
C GLN A 256 -12.24 -13.10 11.53
N GLU A 257 -12.43 -12.58 12.75
CA GLU A 257 -13.68 -12.80 13.51
C GLU A 257 -14.90 -12.15 12.86
N ASP A 258 -14.71 -10.98 12.25
CA ASP A 258 -15.76 -10.26 11.53
C ASP A 258 -16.16 -10.99 10.25
N SER A 259 -17.40 -11.53 10.24
CA SER A 259 -17.97 -12.26 9.11
C SER A 259 -18.10 -11.41 7.84
N SER A 260 -18.29 -10.09 7.98
CA SER A 260 -18.44 -9.17 6.84
C SER A 260 -17.11 -9.01 6.11
N LEU A 261 -16.02 -8.85 6.87
CA LEU A 261 -14.67 -8.77 6.31
C LEU A 261 -14.24 -10.09 5.67
N ARG A 262 -14.54 -11.21 6.33
CA ARG A 262 -14.31 -12.55 5.75
C ARG A 262 -15.03 -12.71 4.42
N PHE A 263 -16.33 -12.41 4.39
CA PHE A 263 -17.16 -12.50 3.19
C PHE A 263 -16.56 -11.69 2.04
N GLU A 264 -16.26 -10.40 2.27
CA GLU A 264 -15.73 -9.54 1.22
C GLU A 264 -14.34 -10.01 0.73
N ALA A 265 -13.47 -10.48 1.63
CA ALA A 265 -12.17 -11.03 1.26
C ALA A 265 -12.29 -12.32 0.43
N MET A 266 -13.16 -13.25 0.84
CA MET A 266 -13.42 -14.50 0.12
C MET A 266 -14.04 -14.26 -1.26
N GLU A 267 -14.98 -13.34 -1.38
CA GLU A 267 -15.55 -12.90 -2.67
C GLU A 267 -14.48 -12.34 -3.61
N CYS A 268 -13.58 -11.51 -3.09
CA CYS A 268 -12.48 -10.96 -3.88
C CYS A 268 -11.52 -12.06 -4.36
N ILE A 269 -11.15 -12.99 -3.46
CA ILE A 269 -10.32 -14.14 -3.82
C ILE A 269 -11.01 -15.02 -4.86
N HIS A 270 -12.30 -15.28 -4.71
CA HIS A 270 -13.08 -16.09 -5.65
C HIS A 270 -12.99 -15.51 -7.06
N LYS A 271 -13.22 -14.21 -7.22
CA LYS A 271 -13.09 -13.53 -8.51
C LYS A 271 -11.64 -13.52 -9.02
N LEU A 272 -10.65 -13.31 -8.16
CA LEU A 272 -9.23 -13.38 -8.55
C LEU A 272 -8.88 -14.75 -9.14
N VAL A 273 -9.25 -15.82 -8.45
CA VAL A 273 -9.01 -17.21 -8.90
C VAL A 273 -9.80 -17.52 -10.18
N GLY A 274 -11.05 -17.05 -10.29
CA GLY A 274 -11.90 -17.26 -11.47
C GLY A 274 -11.50 -16.46 -12.72
N SER A 275 -10.81 -15.33 -12.55
CA SER A 275 -10.49 -14.39 -13.63
C SER A 275 -9.26 -14.74 -14.47
N GLY A 276 -8.39 -15.66 -14.01
CA GLY A 276 -7.15 -16.00 -14.71
C GLY A 276 -6.73 -17.45 -14.49
N SER A 277 -6.60 -18.22 -15.57
CA SER A 277 -6.15 -19.61 -15.53
C SER A 277 -4.82 -19.76 -14.77
N ASP A 278 -3.86 -18.88 -15.03
CA ASP A 278 -2.51 -18.99 -14.48
C ASP A 278 -2.43 -18.55 -13.02
N LEU A 279 -3.19 -17.53 -12.62
CA LEU A 279 -3.26 -17.11 -11.22
C LEU A 279 -4.06 -18.12 -10.41
N GLY A 280 -5.18 -18.62 -10.94
CA GLY A 280 -5.96 -19.69 -10.33
C GLY A 280 -5.09 -20.93 -10.11
N HIS A 281 -4.38 -21.40 -11.13
CA HIS A 281 -3.43 -22.51 -10.98
C HIS A 281 -2.31 -22.20 -9.98
N PHE A 282 -1.72 -21.01 -10.04
CA PHE A 282 -0.68 -20.60 -9.08
C PHE A 282 -1.21 -20.64 -7.65
N VAL A 283 -2.32 -19.95 -7.37
CA VAL A 283 -2.94 -19.89 -6.04
C VAL A 283 -3.27 -21.30 -5.58
N LEU A 284 -3.96 -22.09 -6.40
CA LEU A 284 -4.44 -23.42 -6.02
C LEU A 284 -3.30 -24.42 -5.77
N GLN A 285 -2.15 -24.29 -6.42
CA GLN A 285 -1.01 -25.22 -6.24
C GLN A 285 -0.11 -24.93 -5.03
N HIS A 286 -0.32 -23.82 -4.34
CA HIS A 286 0.61 -23.39 -3.31
C HIS A 286 0.24 -23.86 -1.90
N SER A 287 1.24 -24.39 -1.18
CA SER A 287 1.10 -24.99 0.15
C SER A 287 0.74 -24.02 1.28
N TRP A 288 1.01 -22.72 1.14
CA TRP A 288 0.67 -21.70 2.16
C TRP A 288 -0.84 -21.43 2.25
N ASN A 289 -1.65 -21.87 1.28
CA ASN A 289 -3.11 -21.90 1.43
C ASN A 289 -3.56 -22.87 2.54
N LEU A 290 -2.75 -23.88 2.85
CA LEU A 290 -3.05 -24.82 3.92
C LEU A 290 -3.23 -24.07 5.25
N THR A 291 -2.37 -23.09 5.55
CA THR A 291 -2.46 -22.29 6.78
C THR A 291 -3.74 -21.45 6.83
N MET A 292 -4.15 -20.88 5.69
CA MET A 292 -5.43 -20.16 5.59
C MET A 292 -6.61 -21.11 5.83
N PHE A 293 -6.60 -22.30 5.21
CA PHE A 293 -7.67 -23.28 5.37
C PHE A 293 -7.71 -23.89 6.77
N GLU A 294 -6.57 -24.17 7.41
CA GLU A 294 -6.53 -24.63 8.80
C GLU A 294 -7.11 -23.58 9.77
N SER A 295 -6.77 -22.31 9.53
CA SER A 295 -7.28 -21.21 10.31
C SER A 295 -8.77 -20.91 10.05
N LEU A 296 -9.27 -21.19 8.84
CA LEU A 296 -10.70 -21.09 8.51
C LEU A 296 -11.48 -22.27 9.10
N SER A 297 -10.98 -23.49 8.88
CA SER A 297 -11.57 -24.76 9.32
C SER A 297 -11.78 -24.79 10.84
N SER A 298 -10.81 -24.32 11.63
CA SER A 298 -10.95 -24.23 13.09
C SER A 298 -12.05 -23.27 13.55
N ARG A 299 -12.44 -22.29 12.73
CA ARG A 299 -13.50 -21.33 13.06
C ARG A 299 -14.89 -21.83 12.66
N VAL A 300 -14.99 -22.47 11.50
CA VAL A 300 -16.26 -22.97 10.97
C VAL A 300 -16.73 -24.25 11.66
N GLU A 301 -15.95 -24.80 12.61
CA GLU A 301 -16.32 -25.99 13.38
C GLU A 301 -17.71 -25.87 14.04
N ASN A 302 -18.12 -24.66 14.42
CA ASN A 302 -19.42 -24.38 15.03
C ASN A 302 -20.56 -24.08 14.04
N GLY A 303 -20.29 -24.20 12.73
CA GLY A 303 -21.23 -23.91 11.65
C GLY A 303 -20.55 -23.14 10.51
N LEU A 304 -20.80 -23.59 9.29
CA LEU A 304 -20.42 -22.96 8.04
C LEU A 304 -21.49 -21.99 7.55
N GLN A 305 -21.05 -20.85 7.04
CA GLN A 305 -21.87 -19.93 6.27
C GLN A 305 -21.82 -20.26 4.77
N ASP A 306 -22.82 -19.81 4.00
CA ASP A 306 -22.94 -20.10 2.57
C ASP A 306 -21.69 -19.71 1.76
N PHE A 307 -21.17 -18.51 1.98
CA PHE A 307 -19.99 -18.04 1.26
C PHE A 307 -18.72 -18.83 1.63
N GLU A 308 -18.64 -19.35 2.85
CA GLU A 308 -17.53 -20.20 3.30
C GLU A 308 -17.60 -21.54 2.56
N LEU A 309 -18.80 -22.11 2.42
CA LEU A 309 -19.02 -23.33 1.63
C LEU A 309 -18.66 -23.12 0.14
N ASN A 310 -19.08 -22.01 -0.45
CA ASN A 310 -18.72 -21.65 -1.83
C ASN A 310 -17.21 -21.47 -1.99
N PHE A 311 -16.53 -20.94 -0.97
CA PHE A 311 -15.08 -20.81 -0.94
C PHE A 311 -14.38 -22.19 -0.89
N TYR A 312 -14.83 -23.11 -0.02
CA TYR A 312 -14.32 -24.49 -0.04
C TYR A 312 -14.57 -25.19 -1.37
N ALA A 313 -15.74 -24.97 -1.99
CA ALA A 313 -16.11 -25.57 -3.27
C ALA A 313 -15.14 -25.13 -4.38
N LEU A 314 -14.85 -23.82 -4.48
CA LEU A 314 -13.92 -23.25 -5.45
C LEU A 314 -12.56 -23.97 -5.43
N PHE A 315 -11.99 -24.12 -4.23
CA PHE A 315 -10.67 -24.71 -4.04
C PHE A 315 -10.69 -26.26 -4.20
N SER A 316 -11.83 -26.91 -3.97
CA SER A 316 -12.02 -28.37 -4.12
C SER A 316 -12.15 -28.83 -5.59
N THR A 317 -12.30 -27.90 -6.54
CA THR A 317 -12.44 -28.25 -7.97
C THR A 317 -11.16 -28.80 -8.60
N GLN A 318 -9.96 -28.56 -8.03
CA GLN A 318 -8.70 -29.01 -8.61
C GLN A 318 -8.15 -30.29 -7.96
N SER A 319 -7.72 -31.22 -8.81
CA SER A 319 -7.36 -32.60 -8.47
C SER A 319 -5.98 -32.79 -7.82
N GLN A 320 -5.17 -31.74 -7.64
CA GLN A 320 -3.74 -31.89 -7.32
C GLN A 320 -3.21 -31.12 -6.09
N SER A 321 -4.03 -30.43 -5.30
CA SER A 321 -3.52 -29.62 -4.18
C SER A 321 -3.86 -30.18 -2.78
N PRO A 322 -2.89 -30.24 -1.85
CA PRO A 322 -3.14 -30.58 -0.45
C PRO A 322 -3.72 -29.37 0.27
N LEU A 323 -5.00 -29.07 0.02
CA LEU A 323 -5.76 -28.07 0.77
C LEU A 323 -6.24 -28.59 2.12
N TRP A 324 -6.08 -29.88 2.33
CA TRP A 324 -6.68 -30.65 3.39
C TRP A 324 -5.59 -31.28 4.25
N SER A 325 -5.40 -30.76 5.46
CA SER A 325 -4.82 -31.52 6.57
C SER A 325 -5.91 -32.29 7.31
N SER A 326 -5.55 -33.35 8.01
CA SER A 326 -6.48 -34.13 8.85
C SER A 326 -7.30 -33.23 9.78
N THR A 327 -6.64 -32.25 10.41
CA THR A 327 -7.26 -31.24 11.28
C THR A 327 -8.26 -30.36 10.54
N SER A 328 -7.86 -29.82 9.37
CA SER A 328 -8.73 -28.94 8.59
C SER A 328 -9.98 -29.64 8.06
N VAL A 329 -9.86 -30.93 7.71
CA VAL A 329 -10.99 -31.74 7.23
C VAL A 329 -11.94 -32.04 8.37
N ASN A 330 -11.45 -32.51 9.51
CA ASN A 330 -12.32 -32.85 10.64
C ASN A 330 -13.10 -31.61 11.12
N SER A 331 -12.45 -30.44 11.21
CA SER A 331 -13.13 -29.21 11.64
C SER A 331 -14.16 -28.74 10.59
N PHE A 332 -13.86 -28.90 9.29
CA PHE A 332 -14.83 -28.63 8.22
C PHE A 332 -16.05 -29.57 8.29
N LEU A 333 -15.82 -30.88 8.50
CA LEU A 333 -16.90 -31.87 8.62
C LEU A 333 -17.78 -31.60 9.85
N MET A 334 -17.19 -31.25 10.99
CA MET A 334 -17.94 -30.78 12.17
C MET A 334 -18.76 -29.53 11.84
N GLY A 335 -18.16 -28.59 11.11
CA GLY A 335 -18.87 -27.40 10.64
C GLY A 335 -20.06 -27.71 9.75
N LEU A 336 -19.95 -28.67 8.83
CA LEU A 336 -21.06 -29.12 8.00
C LEU A 336 -22.21 -29.70 8.84
N LEU A 337 -21.91 -30.55 9.84
CA LEU A 337 -22.92 -31.11 10.74
C LEU A 337 -23.65 -30.03 11.55
N ASN A 338 -22.93 -28.98 11.93
CA ASN A 338 -23.47 -27.87 12.73
C ASN A 338 -24.17 -26.79 11.87
N SER A 339 -24.28 -27.00 10.55
CA SER A 339 -24.88 -26.03 9.63
C SER A 339 -26.29 -26.42 9.22
N SER A 340 -27.09 -25.42 8.83
CA SER A 340 -28.37 -25.64 8.15
C SER A 340 -28.22 -25.23 6.68
N PHE A 341 -28.35 -26.20 5.79
CA PHE A 341 -28.13 -26.00 4.35
C PHE A 341 -29.43 -26.14 3.55
N THR A 342 -29.52 -25.38 2.48
CA THR A 342 -30.48 -25.58 1.39
C THR A 342 -30.06 -26.78 0.54
N ALA A 343 -30.97 -27.33 -0.27
CA ALA A 343 -30.68 -28.45 -1.17
C ALA A 343 -29.47 -28.18 -2.11
N GLU A 344 -29.37 -26.95 -2.66
CA GLU A 344 -28.24 -26.56 -3.52
C GLU A 344 -26.90 -26.58 -2.76
N GLN A 345 -26.91 -26.18 -1.48
CA GLN A 345 -25.73 -26.19 -0.63
C GLN A 345 -25.34 -27.61 -0.21
N GLN A 346 -26.32 -28.48 0.04
CA GLN A 346 -26.05 -29.89 0.32
C GLN A 346 -25.38 -30.58 -0.87
N GLU A 347 -25.85 -30.32 -2.10
CA GLU A 347 -25.23 -30.84 -3.32
C GLU A 347 -23.75 -30.41 -3.43
N LYS A 348 -23.47 -29.12 -3.15
CA LYS A 348 -22.09 -28.60 -3.11
C LYS A 348 -21.25 -29.26 -2.01
N ALA A 349 -21.81 -29.43 -0.82
CA ALA A 349 -21.14 -30.10 0.30
C ALA A 349 -20.81 -31.57 -0.04
N MET A 350 -21.74 -32.29 -0.65
CA MET A 350 -21.52 -33.67 -1.11
C MET A 350 -20.43 -33.76 -2.16
N ALA A 351 -20.38 -32.80 -3.10
CA ALA A 351 -19.29 -32.74 -4.09
C ALA A 351 -17.91 -32.57 -3.43
N ILE A 352 -17.81 -31.74 -2.37
CA ILE A 352 -16.59 -31.56 -1.59
C ILE A 352 -16.24 -32.84 -0.82
N ILE A 353 -17.21 -33.49 -0.18
CA ILE A 353 -16.99 -34.75 0.55
C ILE A 353 -16.50 -35.86 -0.36
N LYS A 354 -17.06 -35.97 -1.57
CA LYS A 354 -16.57 -36.91 -2.58
C LYS A 354 -15.10 -36.66 -2.90
N LYS A 355 -14.68 -35.40 -3.04
CA LYS A 355 -13.27 -35.04 -3.24
C LYS A 355 -12.39 -35.39 -2.05
N ILE A 356 -12.89 -35.22 -0.82
CA ILE A 356 -12.17 -35.62 0.40
C ILE A 356 -12.00 -37.15 0.44
N LYS A 357 -13.04 -37.91 0.10
CA LYS A 357 -12.99 -39.39 0.00
C LYS A 357 -12.00 -39.87 -1.07
N ASP A 358 -11.96 -39.19 -2.20
CA ASP A 358 -11.01 -39.46 -3.29
C ASP A 358 -9.58 -39.02 -2.94
N SER A 359 -9.41 -38.20 -1.89
CA SER A 359 -8.11 -37.75 -1.42
C SER A 359 -7.43 -38.79 -0.51
N GLN A 360 -6.09 -38.79 -0.45
CA GLN A 360 -5.32 -39.67 0.46
C GLN A 360 -5.21 -39.10 1.89
N VAL A 361 -6.02 -38.11 2.26
CA VAL A 361 -5.94 -37.46 3.57
C VAL A 361 -6.53 -38.38 4.64
N LYS A 362 -5.85 -38.47 5.79
CA LYS A 362 -6.36 -39.23 6.94
C LYS A 362 -7.48 -38.43 7.60
N VAL A 363 -8.69 -38.98 7.59
CA VAL A 363 -9.90 -38.40 8.17
C VAL A 363 -10.43 -39.31 9.26
N ASP A 364 -11.10 -38.75 10.27
CA ASP A 364 -11.88 -39.56 11.21
C ASP A 364 -13.02 -40.26 10.45
N LYS A 365 -12.95 -41.59 10.38
CA LYS A 365 -13.90 -42.41 9.62
C LYS A 365 -15.32 -42.26 10.13
N TYR A 366 -15.50 -42.21 11.45
CA TYR A 366 -16.82 -42.12 12.06
C TYR A 366 -17.46 -40.77 11.76
N LEU A 367 -16.67 -39.69 11.84
CA LEU A 367 -17.13 -38.35 11.49
C LEU A 367 -17.54 -38.27 10.01
N LEU A 368 -16.71 -38.81 9.12
CA LEU A 368 -16.99 -38.82 7.68
C LEU A 368 -18.25 -39.61 7.34
N GLU A 369 -18.43 -40.79 7.93
CA GLU A 369 -19.63 -41.63 7.76
C GLU A 369 -20.89 -40.93 8.29
N THR A 370 -20.79 -40.24 9.43
CA THR A 370 -21.91 -39.48 10.02
C THR A 370 -22.34 -38.33 9.12
N VAL A 371 -21.39 -37.55 8.59
CA VAL A 371 -21.69 -36.44 7.68
C VAL A 371 -22.33 -36.96 6.38
N ASP A 372 -21.82 -38.07 5.85
CA ASP A 372 -22.33 -38.69 4.63
C ASP A 372 -23.78 -39.16 4.78
N ALA A 373 -24.11 -39.79 5.91
CA ALA A 373 -25.50 -40.18 6.22
C ALA A 373 -26.42 -38.97 6.38
N CYS A 374 -26.00 -37.93 7.13
CA CYS A 374 -26.81 -36.74 7.34
C CYS A 374 -27.10 -35.94 6.05
N LEU A 375 -26.19 -35.99 5.07
CA LEU A 375 -26.40 -35.34 3.77
C LEU A 375 -27.21 -36.22 2.80
N GLN A 376 -27.17 -37.55 2.93
CA GLN A 376 -27.96 -38.50 2.13
C GLN A 376 -29.42 -38.60 2.58
N ASP A 377 -29.71 -38.49 3.88
CA ASP A 377 -31.07 -38.58 4.44
C ASP A 377 -32.04 -37.49 3.94
N TYR A 378 -31.55 -36.49 3.20
CA TYR A 378 -32.33 -35.42 2.57
C TYR A 378 -32.65 -35.64 1.08
N GLU A 379 -32.08 -36.65 0.40
CA GLU A 379 -32.49 -37.00 -0.97
C GLU A 379 -33.86 -37.73 -1.00
N ASP A 380 -34.35 -38.17 0.15
CA ASP A 380 -35.58 -38.96 0.32
C ASP A 380 -36.80 -38.15 0.86
N TRP A 381 -36.70 -36.82 0.97
CA TRP A 381 -37.80 -35.89 1.32
C TRP A 381 -38.10 -34.93 0.17
#